data_AF-A0A662X9N2-F1
#
_entry.id   AF-A0A662X9N2-F1
#
_cell.length_a   1.000
_cell.length_b   1.000
_cell.length_c   1.000
_cell.angle_alpha   90.00
_cell.angle_beta   90.00
_cell.angle_gamma   90.00
#
_symmetry.space_group_name_H-M   'P 1'
#
loop_
_entity.id
_entity.type
_entity.pdbx_description
1 polymer ?
#
loop_
_entity_poly.entity_id
_entity_poly.type
_entity_poly.pdbx_seq_one_letter_code
_entity_poly.pdbx_strand_id
1 'polypeptide(L)'
;MLYLGLGGTNVNELPRNVTELTLGPAFITLTETNISSFWGWIDPLIEDMLDISPVFIAGGSPYCSDRERIMSGVSDTFRVSFDPEYSKILMNASESNWDVLRQAVDCSSDIQKIYSPLDLWDALYALVGDEKDTSPVDGELTGYSSDGDKID
;
A
#
# COMPACT_ATOMS: atom_id res chain seq x y z
N MET A 1 3.31 -17.35 3.75
CA MET A 1 2.40 -16.19 3.69
C MET A 1 2.33 -15.77 2.23
N LEU A 2 1.13 -15.70 1.66
CA LEU A 2 0.93 -15.29 0.27
C LEU A 2 0.72 -13.77 0.23
N TYR A 3 1.24 -13.11 -0.80
CA TYR A 3 1.09 -11.67 -0.97
C TYR A 3 0.70 -11.37 -2.43
N LEU A 4 -0.38 -10.63 -2.62
CA LEU A 4 -0.83 -10.13 -3.92
C LEU A 4 -0.84 -8.61 -3.88
N GLY A 5 -0.01 -7.99 -4.72
CA GLY A 5 0.05 -6.54 -4.82
C GLY A 5 -0.53 -6.01 -6.12
N LEU A 6 -1.61 -5.23 -6.02
CA LEU A 6 -2.26 -4.56 -7.14
C LEU A 6 -2.33 -3.04 -6.95
N GLY A 7 -1.68 -2.51 -5.91
CA GLY A 7 -1.76 -1.09 -5.58
C GLY A 7 -1.15 -0.18 -6.67
N GLY A 8 -1.68 1.04 -6.79
CA GLY A 8 -1.24 2.03 -7.79
C GLY A 8 -1.58 1.65 -9.24
N THR A 9 -2.49 0.70 -9.44
CA THR A 9 -2.93 0.27 -10.77
C THR A 9 -4.37 0.72 -11.07
N ASN A 10 -4.75 0.69 -12.35
CA ASN A 10 -6.11 1.03 -12.80
C ASN A 10 -7.12 -0.12 -12.64
N VAL A 11 -6.89 -1.05 -11.71
CA VAL A 11 -7.83 -2.15 -11.43
C VAL A 11 -9.13 -1.57 -10.91
N ASN A 12 -10.24 -1.89 -11.57
CA ASN A 12 -11.59 -1.44 -11.20
C ASN A 12 -12.38 -2.54 -10.48
N GLU A 13 -12.09 -3.80 -10.78
CA GLU A 13 -12.76 -4.96 -10.20
C GLU A 13 -11.79 -6.13 -10.10
N LEU A 14 -11.99 -6.97 -9.09
CA LEU A 14 -11.35 -8.27 -9.01
C LEU A 14 -12.05 -9.26 -9.96
N PRO A 15 -11.44 -10.43 -10.27
CA PRO A 15 -12.12 -11.44 -11.06
C PRO A 15 -13.45 -11.83 -10.42
N ARG A 16 -14.52 -11.91 -11.22
CA ARG A 16 -15.86 -12.27 -10.72
C ARG A 16 -15.94 -13.68 -10.16
N ASN A 17 -15.20 -14.63 -10.74
CA ASN A 17 -15.16 -16.03 -10.33
C ASN A 17 -13.73 -16.48 -10.08
N VAL A 18 -13.49 -17.10 -8.92
CA VAL A 18 -12.22 -17.76 -8.57
C VAL A 18 -12.54 -19.19 -8.16
N THR A 19 -12.10 -20.15 -8.96
CA THR A 19 -12.42 -21.58 -8.77
C THR A 19 -11.48 -22.31 -7.82
N GLU A 20 -10.26 -21.81 -7.67
CA GLU A 20 -9.23 -22.40 -6.80
C GLU A 20 -8.78 -21.38 -5.76
N LEU A 21 -9.62 -21.15 -4.76
CA LEU A 21 -9.24 -20.36 -3.60
C LEU A 21 -8.28 -21.17 -2.75
N THR A 22 -7.01 -20.75 -2.73
CA THR A 22 -6.07 -21.24 -1.73
C THR A 22 -6.43 -20.60 -0.40
N LEU A 23 -7.14 -21.33 0.46
CA LEU A 23 -7.42 -20.91 1.83
C LEU A 23 -6.11 -20.92 2.62
N GLY A 24 -5.67 -19.75 3.03
CA GLY A 24 -4.42 -19.53 3.76
C GLY A 24 -4.11 -18.04 3.88
N PRO A 25 -3.19 -17.64 4.77
CA PRO A 25 -2.92 -16.24 5.04
C PRO A 25 -2.38 -15.55 3.78
N ALA A 26 -3.26 -14.76 3.18
CA ALA A 26 -3.02 -13.97 2.00
C ALA A 26 -3.23 -12.49 2.35
N PHE A 27 -2.20 -11.68 2.11
CA PHE A 27 -2.32 -10.23 2.16
C PHE A 27 -2.53 -9.71 0.74
N ILE A 28 -3.60 -8.95 0.55
CA ILE A 28 -3.97 -8.39 -0.74
C ILE A 28 -3.95 -6.86 -0.62
N THR A 29 -2.99 -6.22 -1.28
CA THR A 29 -2.97 -4.75 -1.38
C THR A 29 -3.63 -4.27 -2.66
N LEU A 30 -4.63 -3.43 -2.48
CA LEU A 30 -5.48 -2.76 -3.45
C LEU A 30 -5.41 -1.24 -3.28
N THR A 31 -4.37 -0.74 -2.61
CA THR A 31 -4.16 0.68 -2.31
C THR A 31 -4.12 1.50 -3.60
N GLU A 32 -4.75 2.67 -3.63
CA GLU A 32 -4.78 3.55 -4.82
C GLU A 32 -5.29 2.86 -6.10
N THR A 33 -6.22 1.91 -5.96
CA THR A 33 -6.97 1.33 -7.10
C THR A 33 -8.36 1.94 -7.22
N ASN A 34 -9.08 1.60 -8.28
CA ASN A 34 -10.46 2.03 -8.51
C ASN A 34 -11.51 1.03 -7.98
N ILE A 35 -11.10 0.08 -7.12
CA ILE A 35 -12.01 -0.91 -6.57
C ILE A 35 -13.10 -0.24 -5.73
N SER A 36 -14.35 -0.58 -6.04
CA SER A 36 -15.54 -0.08 -5.36
C SER A 36 -16.44 -1.18 -4.80
N SER A 37 -16.21 -2.43 -5.20
CA SER A 37 -17.02 -3.59 -4.82
C SER A 37 -16.18 -4.86 -4.72
N PHE A 38 -16.66 -5.80 -3.90
CA PHE A 38 -16.05 -7.12 -3.72
C PHE A 38 -17.02 -8.22 -4.11
N TRP A 39 -16.52 -9.24 -4.81
CA TRP A 39 -17.29 -10.41 -5.22
C TRP A 39 -17.45 -11.41 -4.07
N GLY A 40 -18.52 -12.22 -4.15
CA GLY A 40 -18.93 -13.15 -3.09
C GLY A 40 -17.92 -14.22 -2.74
N TRP A 41 -17.01 -14.58 -3.65
CA TRP A 41 -15.96 -15.57 -3.38
C TRP A 41 -14.96 -15.11 -2.30
N ILE A 42 -14.97 -13.82 -1.92
CA ILE A 42 -14.11 -13.27 -0.88
C ILE A 42 -14.63 -13.60 0.53
N ASP A 43 -15.93 -13.85 0.72
CA ASP A 43 -16.51 -14.08 2.05
C ASP A 43 -15.77 -15.19 2.84
N PRO A 44 -15.46 -16.37 2.26
CA PRO A 44 -14.70 -17.40 2.97
C PRO A 44 -13.27 -16.99 3.37
N LEU A 45 -12.64 -16.08 2.63
CA LEU A 45 -11.30 -15.57 2.98
C LEU A 45 -11.37 -14.64 4.20
N ILE A 46 -12.43 -13.82 4.27
CA ILE A 46 -12.65 -12.95 5.43
C ILE A 46 -12.93 -13.78 6.67
N GLU A 47 -13.79 -14.80 6.55
CA GLU A 47 -14.13 -15.69 7.67
C GLU A 47 -12.91 -16.44 8.23
N ASP A 48 -11.98 -16.88 7.37
CA ASP A 48 -10.76 -17.60 7.78
C ASP A 48 -9.73 -16.67 8.47
N MET A 49 -9.69 -15.40 8.09
CA MET A 49 -8.64 -14.46 8.50
C MET A 49 -9.07 -13.40 9.51
N LEU A 50 -10.37 -13.30 9.80
CA LEU A 50 -10.96 -12.23 10.61
C LEU A 50 -10.16 -12.00 11.91
N ASP A 51 -9.86 -13.08 12.64
CA ASP A 51 -9.18 -13.03 13.94
C ASP A 51 -7.65 -12.94 13.87
N ILE A 52 -7.07 -12.96 12.66
CA ILE A 52 -5.62 -13.03 12.44
C ILE A 52 -5.08 -11.68 11.96
N SER A 53 -5.64 -11.14 10.87
CA SER A 53 -5.17 -9.90 10.25
C SER A 53 -6.16 -9.39 9.20
N PRO A 54 -6.15 -8.08 8.90
CA PRO A 54 -6.87 -7.56 7.73
C PRO A 54 -6.37 -8.26 6.46
N VAL A 55 -7.31 -8.82 5.69
CA VAL A 55 -7.02 -9.52 4.43
C VAL A 55 -6.67 -8.53 3.33
N PHE A 56 -7.34 -7.38 3.35
CA PHE A 56 -7.24 -6.36 2.31
C PHE A 56 -6.67 -5.07 2.86
N ILE A 57 -5.75 -4.46 2.11
CA ILE A 57 -5.31 -3.08 2.32
C ILE A 57 -5.77 -2.29 1.11
N ALA A 58 -6.75 -1.41 1.25
CA ALA A 58 -7.44 -0.76 0.14
C ALA A 58 -7.50 0.77 0.29
N GLY A 59 -6.60 1.37 1.07
CA GLY A 59 -6.49 2.81 1.25
C GLY A 59 -6.49 3.58 -0.09
N GLY A 60 -7.21 4.70 -0.14
CA GLY A 60 -7.34 5.49 -1.38
C GLY A 60 -8.31 4.92 -2.43
N SER A 61 -8.91 3.74 -2.21
CA SER A 61 -9.93 3.20 -3.13
C SER A 61 -11.32 3.85 -2.94
N PRO A 62 -12.18 3.86 -3.98
CA PRO A 62 -13.59 4.19 -3.86
C PRO A 62 -14.34 3.44 -2.76
N TYR A 63 -14.02 2.15 -2.55
CA TYR A 63 -14.60 1.33 -1.50
C TYR A 63 -14.35 1.92 -0.11
N CYS A 64 -13.09 2.30 0.17
CA CYS A 64 -12.73 2.89 1.45
C CYS A 64 -13.38 4.26 1.67
N SER A 65 -13.53 5.05 0.60
CA SER A 65 -14.29 6.32 0.66
C SER A 65 -15.76 6.09 1.01
N ASP A 66 -16.40 5.06 0.45
CA ASP A 66 -17.78 4.73 0.78
C ASP A 66 -17.93 4.22 2.20
N ARG A 67 -17.02 3.35 2.64
CA ARG A 67 -17.03 2.84 4.01
C ARG A 67 -16.94 3.96 5.04
N GLU A 68 -16.07 4.94 4.82
CA GLU A 68 -15.95 6.11 5.70
C GLU A 68 -17.25 6.92 5.73
N ARG A 69 -17.87 7.15 4.57
CA ARG A 69 -19.18 7.84 4.48
C ARG A 69 -20.29 7.07 5.19
N ILE A 70 -20.28 5.74 5.10
CA ILE A 70 -21.24 4.87 5.78
C ILE A 70 -21.05 4.95 7.30
N MET A 71 -19.82 4.76 7.77
CA MET A 71 -19.50 4.77 9.20
C MET A 71 -19.66 6.15 9.86
N SER A 72 -19.53 7.23 9.09
CA SER A 72 -19.80 8.61 9.55
C SER A 72 -21.27 9.01 9.46
N GLY A 73 -22.16 8.14 8.95
CA GLY A 73 -23.59 8.41 8.78
C GLY A 73 -23.93 9.35 7.62
N VAL A 74 -22.98 9.62 6.73
CA VAL A 74 -23.17 10.45 5.52
C VAL A 74 -23.90 9.66 4.41
N SER A 75 -23.77 8.33 4.42
CA SER A 75 -24.44 7.41 3.49
C SER A 75 -24.99 6.19 4.25
N ASP A 76 -26.03 5.56 3.75
CA ASP A 76 -26.57 4.29 4.28
C ASP A 76 -26.13 3.08 3.43
N THR A 77 -25.54 3.34 2.27
CA THR A 77 -25.24 2.36 1.23
C THR A 77 -23.91 2.66 0.52
N PHE A 78 -23.33 1.64 -0.10
CA PHE A 78 -22.19 1.77 -1.00
C PHE A 78 -22.63 2.44 -2.32
N ARG A 79 -21.71 3.09 -3.04
CA ARG A 79 -22.02 3.80 -4.30
C ARG A 79 -22.47 2.86 -5.43
N VAL A 80 -22.07 1.60 -5.36
CA VAL A 80 -22.38 0.59 -6.36
C VAL A 80 -23.75 -0.02 -6.02
N SER A 81 -24.59 -0.18 -7.04
CA SER A 81 -25.87 -0.88 -6.90
C SER A 81 -25.66 -2.28 -6.35
N PHE A 82 -26.56 -2.73 -5.46
CA PHE A 82 -26.52 -4.09 -4.93
C PHE A 82 -26.56 -5.13 -6.06
N ASP A 83 -25.66 -6.11 -5.97
CA ASP A 83 -25.62 -7.30 -6.82
C ASP A 83 -25.61 -8.53 -5.89
N PRO A 84 -26.48 -9.54 -6.10
CA PRO A 84 -26.52 -10.74 -5.28
C PRO A 84 -25.23 -11.58 -5.32
N GLU A 85 -24.36 -11.35 -6.31
CA GLU A 85 -23.05 -12.00 -6.43
C GLU A 85 -21.93 -11.27 -5.70
N TYR A 86 -22.21 -10.11 -5.10
CA TYR A 86 -21.27 -9.43 -4.24
C TYR A 86 -21.13 -10.09 -2.87
N SER A 87 -20.00 -9.78 -2.23
CA SER A 87 -19.66 -10.16 -0.87
C SER A 87 -20.75 -9.72 0.10
N LYS A 88 -21.34 -10.69 0.81
CA LYS A 88 -22.37 -10.43 1.83
C LYS A 88 -21.77 -9.81 3.09
N ILE A 89 -20.46 -9.90 3.23
CA ILE A 89 -19.70 -9.31 4.33
C ILE A 89 -19.23 -7.90 3.94
N LEU A 90 -18.42 -7.77 2.90
CA LEU A 90 -17.77 -6.52 2.53
C LEU A 90 -18.72 -5.51 1.88
N MET A 91 -19.84 -5.95 1.29
CA MET A 91 -20.87 -5.06 0.72
C MET A 91 -22.10 -4.87 1.61
N ASN A 92 -22.00 -5.21 2.90
CA ASN A 92 -23.07 -5.00 3.87
C ASN A 92 -22.82 -3.76 4.74
N ALA A 93 -23.59 -2.70 4.49
CA ALA A 93 -23.46 -1.40 5.16
C ALA A 93 -24.11 -1.32 6.55
N SER A 94 -24.82 -2.38 7.00
CA SER A 94 -25.50 -2.41 8.29
C SER A 94 -24.54 -2.12 9.45
N GLU A 95 -24.98 -1.33 10.44
CA GLU A 95 -24.22 -1.02 11.66
C GLU A 95 -23.72 -2.27 12.37
N SER A 96 -24.52 -3.34 12.37
CA SER A 96 -24.16 -4.63 12.95
C SER A 96 -22.93 -5.29 12.32
N ASN A 97 -22.54 -4.85 11.11
CA ASN A 97 -21.40 -5.38 10.35
C ASN A 97 -20.16 -4.46 10.43
N TRP A 98 -20.26 -3.29 11.06
CA TRP A 98 -19.19 -2.29 11.01
C TRP A 98 -17.86 -2.76 11.62
N ASP A 99 -17.90 -3.58 12.68
CA ASP A 99 -16.67 -4.15 13.27
C ASP A 99 -15.95 -5.08 12.28
N VAL A 100 -16.70 -5.93 11.59
CA VAL A 100 -16.18 -6.83 10.55
C VAL A 100 -15.58 -6.02 9.40
N LEU A 101 -16.24 -4.95 8.95
CA LEU A 101 -15.72 -4.07 7.90
C LEU A 101 -14.41 -3.37 8.28
N ARG A 102 -14.25 -2.97 9.56
CA ARG A 102 -13.02 -2.37 10.07
C ARG A 102 -11.88 -3.39 10.15
N GLN A 103 -12.20 -4.61 10.55
CA GLN A 103 -11.21 -5.68 10.75
C GLN A 103 -10.76 -6.30 9.42
N ALA A 104 -11.67 -6.51 8.49
CA ALA A 104 -11.40 -7.19 7.23
C ALA A 104 -10.59 -6.37 6.22
N VAL A 105 -10.76 -5.04 6.24
CA VAL A 105 -10.16 -4.12 5.28
C VAL A 105 -9.45 -2.99 6.00
N ASP A 106 -8.15 -2.84 5.77
CA ASP A 106 -7.41 -1.65 6.17
C ASP A 106 -7.62 -0.55 5.11
N CYS A 107 -8.24 0.55 5.52
CA CYS A 107 -8.47 1.73 4.67
C CYS A 107 -7.55 2.90 5.03
N SER A 108 -6.56 2.70 5.91
CA SER A 108 -5.58 3.73 6.19
C SER A 108 -4.90 4.16 4.88
N SER A 109 -4.84 5.47 4.66
CA SER A 109 -4.04 6.08 3.60
C SER A 109 -2.55 6.05 3.93
N ASP A 110 -2.22 5.65 5.16
CA ASP A 110 -0.89 5.22 5.49
C ASP A 110 -0.64 3.99 4.63
N ILE A 111 -0.08 4.28 3.46
CA ILE A 111 1.11 3.60 2.99
C ILE A 111 1.96 3.39 4.26
N GLN A 112 1.71 2.31 5.01
CA GLN A 112 2.80 1.42 5.29
C GLN A 112 3.38 1.25 3.91
N LYS A 113 4.38 2.11 3.63
CA LYS A 113 5.43 1.87 2.68
C LYS A 113 5.54 0.38 2.79
N ILE A 114 5.08 -0.33 1.75
CA ILE A 114 5.50 -1.72 1.56
C ILE A 114 6.93 -1.64 2.03
N TYR A 115 7.26 -2.32 3.15
CA TYR A 115 8.58 -2.25 3.76
C TYR A 115 9.47 -2.92 2.71
N SER A 116 9.71 -2.20 1.65
CA SER A 116 10.70 -2.31 0.62
C SER A 116 11.76 -1.48 1.30
N PRO A 117 12.65 -2.11 2.08
CA PRO A 117 13.81 -1.41 2.59
C PRO A 117 14.61 -0.97 1.36
N LEU A 118 14.25 0.17 0.77
CA LEU A 118 14.81 0.63 -0.50
C LEU A 118 16.33 0.71 -0.34
N ASP A 119 16.81 1.18 0.80
CA ASP A 119 18.22 1.14 1.17
C ASP A 119 18.83 -0.27 1.12
N LEU A 120 18.10 -1.31 1.54
CA LEU A 120 18.55 -2.71 1.45
C LEU A 120 18.50 -3.21 0.00
N TRP A 121 17.46 -2.88 -0.77
CA TRP A 121 17.36 -3.25 -2.19
C TRP A 121 18.48 -2.57 -2.99
N ASP A 122 18.71 -1.29 -2.75
CA ASP A 122 19.75 -0.50 -3.39
C ASP A 122 21.14 -1.01 -3.02
N ALA A 123 21.36 -1.41 -1.76
CA ALA A 123 22.60 -2.05 -1.33
C ALA A 123 22.77 -3.46 -1.93
N LEU A 124 21.70 -4.25 -2.01
CA LEU A 124 21.73 -5.63 -2.52
C LEU A 124 21.98 -5.68 -4.03
N TYR A 125 21.44 -4.72 -4.78
CA TYR A 125 21.49 -4.67 -6.23
C TYR A 125 22.45 -3.59 -6.77
N ALA A 126 23.21 -2.94 -5.89
CA ALA A 126 24.13 -1.84 -6.24
C ALA A 126 23.44 -0.73 -7.06
N LEU A 127 22.19 -0.41 -6.70
CA LEU A 127 21.43 0.69 -7.32
C LEU A 127 21.75 2.04 -6.70
N VAL A 128 22.54 2.07 -5.61
CA VAL A 128 23.22 3.29 -5.18
C VAL A 128 24.16 3.69 -6.31
N GLY A 129 23.75 4.66 -7.11
CA GLY A 129 24.59 5.20 -8.17
C GLY A 129 25.95 5.58 -7.60
N ASP A 130 27.02 5.20 -8.29
CA ASP A 130 28.35 5.75 -8.05
C ASP A 130 28.28 7.27 -8.35
N GLU A 131 27.83 8.07 -7.39
CA GLU A 131 28.08 9.51 -7.39
C GLU A 131 29.55 9.71 -6.98
N LYS A 132 30.45 9.24 -7.85
CA LYS A 132 31.82 9.73 -7.91
C LYS A 132 31.85 11.02 -8.71
N ASP A 133 31.23 12.06 -8.18
CA ASP A 133 31.74 13.41 -8.40
C ASP A 133 32.79 13.72 -7.32
N THR A 134 33.88 12.94 -7.36
CA THR A 134 35.17 13.42 -6.86
C THR A 134 35.98 13.83 -8.07
N SER A 135 35.72 15.06 -8.53
CA SER A 135 36.69 15.75 -9.38
C SER A 135 37.90 16.12 -8.50
N PRO A 136 39.13 15.68 -8.83
CA PRO A 136 40.31 16.03 -8.08
C PRO A 136 40.69 17.49 -8.37
N VAL A 137 40.66 18.34 -7.34
CA VAL A 137 41.32 19.64 -7.39
C VAL A 137 42.78 19.42 -6.98
N ASP A 138 43.64 19.11 -7.94
CA ASP A 138 45.09 19.12 -7.76
C ASP A 138 45.79 19.86 -8.90
N GLY A 139 46.61 20.85 -8.53
CA GLY A 139 47.52 21.63 -9.38
C GLY A 139 47.24 23.13 -9.24
N GLU A 140 48.05 23.95 -8.57
CA GLU A 140 49.49 24.07 -8.76
C GLU A 140 50.12 24.77 -7.54
N LEU A 141 51.10 24.11 -6.90
CA LEU A 141 52.07 24.73 -6.00
C LEU A 141 53.13 25.40 -6.87
N THR A 142 53.21 26.72 -6.87
CA THR A 142 54.41 27.44 -7.34
C THR A 142 54.97 28.33 -6.24
N GLY A 143 56.28 28.17 -6.01
CA GLY A 143 57.16 29.26 -5.61
C GLY A 143 57.38 29.48 -4.11
N TYR A 144 58.39 28.80 -3.56
CA TYR A 144 59.20 29.36 -2.49
C TYR A 144 59.83 30.69 -2.97
N SER A 145 59.62 31.78 -2.22
CA SER A 145 60.59 32.86 -2.11
C SER A 145 60.64 33.32 -0.66
N SER A 146 61.77 33.04 -0.03
CA SER A 146 62.19 33.65 1.22
C SER A 146 62.22 35.16 1.06
N ASP A 147 61.67 35.89 2.03
CA ASP A 147 62.39 36.96 2.70
C ASP A 147 61.62 37.35 3.96
N GLY A 148 62.34 37.29 5.08
CA GLY A 148 61.82 37.74 6.37
C GLY A 148 61.87 39.26 6.46
N ASP A 149 60.92 39.83 7.18
CA ASP A 149 61.27 40.74 8.27
C ASP A 149 60.13 40.84 9.28
N LYS A 150 60.51 40.81 10.56
CA LYS A 150 59.67 41.25 11.69
C LYS A 150 59.43 42.76 11.54
N ILE A 151 58.36 43.31 12.10
CA ILE A 151 58.34 43.99 13.41
C ILE A 151 56.89 44.50 13.63
N ASP A 152 56.52 44.61 14.91
CA ASP A 152 55.33 45.24 15.51
C ASP A 152 54.62 46.35 14.69
#